data_AF-A0A9E2KR48-F1
#
_entry.id   AF-A0A9E2KR48-F1
#
_cell.length_a   1.000
_cell.length_b   1.000
_cell.length_c   1.000
_cell.angle_alpha   90.00
_cell.angle_beta   90.00
_cell.angle_gamma   90.00
#
_symmetry.space_group_name_H-M   'P 1'
#
loop_
_entity.id
_entity.type
_entity.pdbx_description
1 polymer ?
#
loop_
_entity_poly.entity_id
_entity_poly.type
_entity_poly.pdbx_seq_one_letter_code
_entity_poly.pdbx_strand_id
1 'polypeptide(L)'
;MQIKNNSHDAIATRSFNLNKKVVYNANNKRPSDKKAAKNEFQYAKGNVTYLSRKDNFANFDKATAAPKPQSLSQKVTNNSTIVANKNYGTAPKATGKMPAQKQKNGVELSDLRGKSYDDPMWNKLLSQMSVKDLGKVITYGGYQTFRIPSVKKVETYDFDGPSGLSSTFVKMNTTMFPGAEMIASTWNKQLAHKRGKTVGEQGKQAGVFGWYGPAMNIHRSAFGGRDFEYYSEDPTLSGNMAANEIAGAKSEGVYSYMKHFAMNNQETNRLAGLMEWDTEQSIRETYLKSFEMATKDGGAGAAMTAFSFIGNRWCGANKELLQDVMRGEWGFRGFAETDYFVAKGVMNADAAIANGNDLMLSTTGVGANVQYQNNPTQVRYMRKAAHNIMYTVVNSGAYSKGNYKHGQSTLLPYQRSFITYFVIAYVVIGLIQLLAIFLYRRKYVKNN
;
A
#
# COMPACT_ATOMS: atom_id res chain seq x y z
N MET A 1 36.14 -0.98 7.00
CA MET A 1 35.08 -0.42 7.87
C MET A 1 35.57 0.89 8.45
N GLN A 2 34.71 1.89 8.51
CA GLN A 2 35.01 3.19 9.08
C GLN A 2 33.99 3.51 10.16
N ILE A 3 34.45 3.97 11.31
CA ILE A 3 33.63 4.69 12.28
C ILE A 3 33.83 6.16 11.95
N LYS A 4 32.73 6.90 11.78
CA LYS A 4 32.80 8.31 11.41
C LYS A 4 31.92 9.16 12.32
N ASN A 5 32.32 10.41 12.53
CA ASN A 5 31.51 11.41 13.22
C ASN A 5 30.39 11.93 12.29
N ASN A 6 30.69 12.05 11.00
CA ASN A 6 29.76 12.36 9.91
C ASN A 6 30.25 11.69 8.60
N SER A 7 29.62 11.93 7.46
CA SER A 7 30.01 11.31 6.17
C SER A 7 31.46 11.60 5.74
N HIS A 8 32.06 12.69 6.24
CA HIS A 8 33.37 13.20 5.84
C HIS A 8 34.46 12.88 6.86
N ASP A 9 34.15 12.92 8.15
CA ASP A 9 35.15 12.87 9.22
C ASP A 9 35.26 11.46 9.85
N ALA A 10 36.28 10.70 9.45
CA ALA A 10 36.55 9.38 10.02
C ALA A 10 37.23 9.47 11.39
N ILE A 11 36.70 8.73 12.36
CA ILE A 11 37.26 8.58 13.72
C ILE A 11 38.25 7.42 13.74
N ALA A 12 37.87 6.29 13.16
CA ALA A 12 38.70 5.08 13.10
C ALA A 12 38.43 4.30 11.82
N THR A 13 39.49 3.72 11.25
CA THR A 13 39.39 2.87 10.06
C THR A 13 40.05 1.53 10.33
N ARG A 14 39.36 0.45 9.94
CA ARG A 14 39.91 -0.90 9.94
C ARG A 14 39.65 -1.56 8.60
N SER A 15 40.70 -2.05 7.95
CA SER A 15 40.59 -2.82 6.73
C SER A 15 40.30 -4.29 7.05
N PHE A 16 39.50 -4.93 6.20
CA PHE A 16 39.32 -6.38 6.21
C PHE A 16 39.36 -6.86 4.76
N ASN A 17 40.01 -7.99 4.53
CA ASN A 17 40.11 -8.58 3.20
C ASN A 17 39.08 -9.70 3.07
N LEU A 18 38.32 -9.70 1.98
CA LEU A 18 37.48 -10.82 1.61
C LEU A 18 38.29 -11.73 0.69
N ASN A 19 38.63 -12.93 1.16
CA ASN A 19 39.44 -13.89 0.40
C ASN A 19 38.75 -14.36 -0.90
N LYS A 20 37.44 -14.17 -1.02
CA LYS A 20 36.67 -14.44 -2.24
C LYS A 20 35.47 -13.52 -2.36
N LYS A 21 35.05 -13.24 -3.59
CA LYS A 21 33.81 -12.54 -3.89
C LYS A 21 32.63 -13.38 -3.40
N VAL A 22 31.74 -12.78 -2.61
CA VAL A 22 30.45 -13.38 -2.26
C VAL A 22 29.42 -12.93 -3.28
N VAL A 23 28.81 -13.87 -3.99
CA VAL A 23 27.76 -13.59 -4.98
C VAL A 23 26.46 -14.14 -4.44
N TYR A 24 25.47 -13.27 -4.26
CA TYR A 24 24.12 -13.71 -3.96
C TYR A 24 23.37 -14.01 -5.25
N ASN A 25 22.89 -15.25 -5.41
CA ASN A 25 22.22 -15.75 -6.61
C ASN A 25 21.27 -16.91 -6.27
N ALA A 26 20.74 -17.60 -7.28
CA ALA A 26 19.83 -18.73 -7.12
C ALA A 26 20.36 -19.85 -6.20
N ASN A 27 21.67 -20.08 -6.19
CA ASN A 27 22.32 -21.13 -5.37
C ASN A 27 22.84 -20.60 -4.03
N ASN A 28 22.83 -19.28 -3.82
CA ASN A 28 23.32 -18.63 -2.62
C ASN A 28 22.49 -17.37 -2.35
N LYS A 29 21.22 -17.51 -1.97
CA LYS A 29 20.37 -16.36 -1.63
C LYS A 29 20.90 -15.65 -0.38
N ARG A 30 20.58 -14.36 -0.18
CA ARG A 30 20.82 -13.72 1.11
C ARG A 30 20.07 -14.48 2.20
N PRO A 31 20.64 -14.71 3.39
CA PRO A 31 19.96 -15.43 4.47
C PRO A 31 18.60 -14.82 4.83
N SER A 32 18.49 -13.49 4.74
CA SER A 32 17.26 -12.74 5.03
C SER A 32 16.19 -12.80 3.93
N ASP A 33 16.50 -13.29 2.73
CA ASP A 33 15.52 -13.45 1.65
C ASP A 33 14.82 -14.82 1.73
N LYS A 34 13.54 -14.89 1.38
CA LYS A 34 12.80 -16.14 1.15
C LYS A 34 13.13 -16.74 -0.22
N LYS A 35 13.41 -15.92 -1.23
CA LYS A 35 13.87 -16.34 -2.56
C LYS A 35 15.05 -15.50 -3.01
N ALA A 36 15.96 -16.08 -3.78
CA ALA A 36 17.08 -15.33 -4.34
C ALA A 36 16.58 -14.15 -5.18
N ALA A 37 17.16 -12.97 -4.95
CA ALA A 37 16.84 -11.78 -5.73
C ALA A 37 17.19 -11.98 -7.21
N LYS A 38 16.33 -11.47 -8.07
CA LYS A 38 16.53 -11.41 -9.53
C LYS A 38 16.45 -9.96 -10.00
N ASN A 39 16.82 -9.69 -11.24
CA ASN A 39 16.56 -8.37 -11.82
C ASN A 39 15.10 -8.31 -12.26
N GLU A 40 14.31 -7.44 -11.63
CA GLU A 40 12.86 -7.35 -11.85
C GLU A 40 12.45 -6.00 -12.50
N PHE A 41 13.30 -4.97 -12.40
CA PHE A 41 13.02 -3.59 -12.80
C PHE A 41 13.84 -3.09 -14.00
N GLN A 42 14.47 -3.99 -14.77
CA GLN A 42 15.25 -3.60 -15.95
C GLN A 42 14.46 -2.77 -16.97
N TYR A 43 13.14 -2.99 -17.04
CA TYR A 43 12.25 -2.24 -17.90
C TYR A 43 12.15 -0.74 -17.52
N ALA A 44 12.51 -0.38 -16.29
CA ALA A 44 12.45 0.99 -15.75
C ALA A 44 13.75 1.78 -15.88
N LYS A 45 14.81 1.18 -16.45
CA LYS A 45 16.09 1.88 -16.69
C LYS A 45 15.97 3.06 -17.66
N GLY A 46 15.00 3.04 -18.57
CA GLY A 46 14.81 4.11 -19.55
C GLY A 46 16.04 4.35 -20.44
N ASN A 47 16.07 5.52 -21.09
CA ASN A 47 17.18 5.98 -21.92
C ASN A 47 17.81 7.24 -21.30
N VAL A 48 18.33 7.11 -20.09
CA VAL A 48 18.91 8.20 -19.30
C VAL A 48 20.38 7.91 -19.03
N THR A 49 21.22 8.96 -19.02
CA THR A 49 22.61 8.83 -18.58
C THR A 49 22.65 8.84 -17.05
N TYR A 50 23.00 7.71 -16.45
CA TYR A 50 23.16 7.60 -14.99
C TYR A 50 24.58 7.95 -14.55
N LEU A 51 24.70 8.56 -13.38
CA LEU A 51 25.97 8.83 -12.73
C LEU A 51 26.72 7.51 -12.45
N SER A 52 28.00 7.43 -12.85
CA SER A 52 28.80 6.21 -12.76
C SER A 52 29.92 6.34 -11.75
N ARG A 53 30.06 5.33 -10.88
CA ARG A 53 31.18 5.24 -9.92
C ARG A 53 32.46 4.67 -10.52
N LYS A 54 32.40 4.09 -11.72
CA LYS A 54 33.50 3.30 -12.33
C LYS A 54 34.81 4.08 -12.40
N ASP A 55 34.73 5.35 -12.76
CA ASP A 55 35.88 6.21 -13.06
C ASP A 55 35.84 7.46 -12.17
N ASN A 56 35.59 7.29 -10.87
CA ASN A 56 35.47 8.39 -9.89
C ASN A 56 34.51 9.51 -10.35
N PHE A 57 33.35 9.12 -10.87
CA PHE A 57 32.35 10.08 -11.39
C PHE A 57 32.82 10.95 -12.56
N ALA A 58 33.75 10.48 -13.39
CA ALA A 58 34.19 11.21 -14.59
C ALA A 58 33.05 11.61 -15.55
N ASN A 59 31.87 10.98 -15.46
CA ASN A 59 30.69 11.35 -16.24
C ASN A 59 29.74 12.34 -15.53
N PHE A 60 30.17 12.98 -14.43
CA PHE A 60 29.33 13.86 -13.61
C PHE A 60 28.64 14.93 -14.45
N ASP A 61 29.39 15.75 -15.18
CA ASP A 61 28.83 16.85 -15.99
C ASP A 61 27.80 16.37 -17.00
N LYS A 62 28.03 15.20 -17.62
CA LYS A 62 27.08 14.60 -18.57
C LYS A 62 25.82 14.06 -17.88
N ALA A 63 25.96 13.47 -16.69
CA ALA A 63 24.85 12.88 -15.95
C ALA A 63 23.99 13.94 -15.24
N THR A 64 24.56 15.10 -14.89
CA THR A 64 23.89 16.20 -14.19
C THR A 64 23.50 17.36 -15.12
N ALA A 65 23.86 17.28 -16.40
CA ALA A 65 23.40 18.22 -17.42
C ALA A 65 21.87 18.35 -17.41
N ALA A 66 21.40 19.57 -17.67
CA ALA A 66 19.96 19.86 -17.71
C ALA A 66 19.24 18.90 -18.68
N PRO A 67 18.14 18.26 -18.25
CA PRO A 67 17.42 17.33 -19.10
C PRO A 67 16.77 18.08 -20.27
N LYS A 68 16.84 17.49 -21.45
CA LYS A 68 16.03 17.95 -22.60
C LYS A 68 14.65 17.29 -22.52
N PRO A 69 13.55 17.98 -22.88
CA PRO A 69 12.25 17.34 -23.03
C PRO A 69 12.35 16.14 -23.97
N GLN A 70 11.87 14.98 -23.53
CA GLN A 70 11.83 13.76 -24.32
C GLN A 70 10.45 13.14 -24.25
N SER A 71 9.92 12.77 -25.40
CA SER A 71 8.72 11.94 -25.48
C SER A 71 9.07 10.47 -25.21
N LEU A 72 8.19 9.75 -24.52
CA LEU A 72 8.30 8.31 -24.40
C LEU A 72 8.15 7.66 -25.78
N SER A 73 8.94 6.61 -26.04
CA SER A 73 8.78 5.85 -27.28
C SER A 73 7.41 5.18 -27.36
N GLN A 74 6.87 4.97 -28.56
CA GLN A 74 5.57 4.31 -28.75
C GLN A 74 5.52 2.93 -28.07
N LYS A 75 6.65 2.19 -28.08
CA LYS A 75 6.78 0.89 -27.41
C LYS A 75 6.58 1.03 -25.89
N VAL A 76 7.19 2.03 -25.26
CA VAL A 76 7.04 2.28 -23.82
C VAL A 76 5.62 2.72 -23.49
N THR A 77 5.06 3.63 -24.29
CA THR A 77 3.70 4.13 -24.12
C THR A 77 2.67 2.99 -24.23
N ASN A 78 2.76 2.16 -25.29
CA ASN A 78 1.84 1.04 -25.52
C ASN A 78 1.87 -0.02 -24.41
N ASN A 79 3.02 -0.20 -23.77
CA ASN A 79 3.22 -1.16 -22.68
C ASN A 79 3.02 -0.54 -21.28
N SER A 80 2.63 0.73 -21.19
CA SER A 80 2.41 1.40 -19.91
C SER A 80 1.16 0.87 -19.21
N THR A 81 1.12 0.90 -17.88
CA THR A 81 -0.12 0.58 -17.14
C THR A 81 -1.26 1.52 -17.54
N ILE A 82 -0.96 2.78 -17.90
CA ILE A 82 -1.97 3.75 -18.35
C ILE A 82 -2.69 3.24 -19.61
N VAL A 83 -1.94 2.75 -20.61
CA VAL A 83 -2.52 2.18 -21.83
C VAL A 83 -3.10 0.79 -21.55
N ALA A 84 -2.41 -0.04 -20.77
CA ALA A 84 -2.85 -1.37 -20.40
C ALA A 84 -4.13 -1.36 -19.56
N ASN A 85 -4.48 -0.27 -18.87
CA ASN A 85 -5.78 -0.13 -18.21
C ASN A 85 -6.95 -0.27 -19.19
N LYS A 86 -6.76 0.03 -20.49
CA LYS A 86 -7.74 -0.30 -21.54
C LYS A 86 -7.89 -1.82 -21.71
N ASN A 87 -6.81 -2.57 -21.59
CA ASN A 87 -6.78 -4.04 -21.69
C ASN A 87 -7.21 -4.73 -20.39
N TYR A 88 -6.93 -4.17 -19.21
CA TYR A 88 -7.50 -4.61 -17.93
C TYR A 88 -9.00 -4.30 -17.84
N GLY A 89 -9.52 -3.44 -18.73
CA GLY A 89 -10.94 -3.36 -19.08
C GLY A 89 -11.45 -4.53 -19.95
N THR A 90 -10.73 -5.65 -20.00
CA THR A 90 -11.20 -6.92 -20.57
C THR A 90 -11.02 -8.05 -19.55
N ALA A 91 -11.90 -9.05 -19.62
CA ALA A 91 -11.86 -10.16 -18.68
C ALA A 91 -10.54 -10.94 -18.82
N PRO A 92 -9.88 -11.33 -17.71
CA PRO A 92 -8.70 -12.19 -17.79
C PRO A 92 -9.06 -13.53 -18.44
N LYS A 93 -8.09 -14.18 -19.08
CA LYS A 93 -8.30 -15.53 -19.62
C LYS A 93 -8.80 -16.46 -18.50
N ALA A 94 -9.99 -17.02 -18.69
CA ALA A 94 -10.56 -17.96 -17.74
C ALA A 94 -9.69 -19.23 -17.70
N THR A 95 -9.25 -19.60 -16.51
CA THR A 95 -8.44 -20.81 -16.29
C THR A 95 -9.01 -21.57 -15.10
N GLY A 96 -9.03 -22.90 -15.15
CA GLY A 96 -9.52 -23.75 -14.05
C GLY A 96 -11.01 -23.57 -13.69
N LYS A 97 -11.42 -24.24 -12.62
CA LYS A 97 -12.81 -24.18 -12.10
C LYS A 97 -13.03 -22.92 -11.24
N MET A 98 -14.27 -22.48 -11.17
CA MET A 98 -14.71 -21.42 -10.24
C MET A 98 -14.42 -21.86 -8.79
N PRO A 99 -13.77 -21.02 -7.95
CA PRO A 99 -13.59 -21.34 -6.55
C PRO A 99 -14.91 -21.60 -5.84
N ALA A 100 -14.90 -22.52 -4.86
CA ALA A 100 -16.07 -22.82 -4.03
C ALA A 100 -16.55 -21.59 -3.26
N GLN A 101 -17.86 -21.46 -3.09
CA GLN A 101 -18.53 -20.31 -2.49
C GLN A 101 -19.74 -20.74 -1.68
N LYS A 102 -20.12 -19.92 -0.70
CA LYS A 102 -21.34 -20.11 0.12
C LYS A 102 -21.43 -21.48 0.81
N GLN A 103 -20.30 -22.15 1.04
CA GLN A 103 -20.26 -23.40 1.79
C GLN A 103 -20.56 -23.15 3.27
N LYS A 104 -21.12 -24.15 3.95
CA LYS A 104 -21.42 -24.11 5.39
C LYS A 104 -20.33 -24.85 6.17
N ASN A 105 -19.12 -24.28 6.22
CA ASN A 105 -17.97 -24.94 6.84
C ASN A 105 -17.84 -24.69 8.36
N GLY A 106 -18.69 -23.83 8.94
CA GLY A 106 -18.71 -23.53 10.37
C GLY A 106 -17.49 -22.79 10.90
N VAL A 107 -16.67 -22.20 10.03
CA VAL A 107 -15.44 -21.48 10.39
C VAL A 107 -15.72 -19.99 10.51
N GLU A 108 -15.26 -19.39 11.59
CA GLU A 108 -15.30 -17.94 11.81
C GLU A 108 -13.90 -17.36 11.65
N LEU A 109 -13.81 -16.07 11.31
CA LEU A 109 -12.49 -15.46 11.14
C LEU A 109 -11.67 -15.55 12.44
N SER A 110 -12.30 -15.44 13.62
CA SER A 110 -11.62 -15.57 14.92
C SER A 110 -10.92 -16.92 15.13
N ASP A 111 -11.40 -18.00 14.50
CA ASP A 111 -10.80 -19.34 14.63
C ASP A 111 -9.40 -19.41 14.00
N LEU A 112 -9.10 -18.48 13.10
CA LEU A 112 -7.85 -18.36 12.37
C LEU A 112 -6.81 -17.46 13.06
N ARG A 113 -7.14 -16.86 14.21
CA ARG A 113 -6.17 -16.06 14.96
C ARG A 113 -4.97 -16.92 15.36
N GLY A 114 -3.76 -16.44 15.03
CA GLY A 114 -2.51 -17.14 15.32
C GLY A 114 -2.24 -18.37 14.45
N LYS A 115 -3.14 -18.71 13.51
CA LYS A 115 -2.87 -19.77 12.52
C LYS A 115 -1.87 -19.29 11.48
N SER A 116 -1.11 -20.23 10.94
CA SER A 116 -0.16 -19.93 9.86
C SER A 116 -0.89 -19.39 8.62
N TYR A 117 -0.19 -18.62 7.81
CA TYR A 117 -0.74 -18.07 6.57
C TYR A 117 -1.23 -19.17 5.61
N ASP A 118 -0.55 -20.32 5.58
CA ASP A 118 -0.91 -21.43 4.68
C ASP A 118 -1.81 -22.49 5.37
N ASP A 119 -2.40 -22.18 6.52
CA ASP A 119 -3.27 -23.12 7.24
C ASP A 119 -4.49 -23.52 6.38
N PRO A 120 -4.80 -24.82 6.24
CA PRO A 120 -5.89 -25.29 5.39
C PRO A 120 -7.28 -24.77 5.81
N MET A 121 -7.45 -24.31 7.05
CA MET A 121 -8.69 -23.69 7.53
C MET A 121 -9.02 -22.38 6.80
N TRP A 122 -8.02 -21.67 6.24
CA TRP A 122 -8.26 -20.50 5.39
C TRP A 122 -9.11 -20.86 4.16
N ASN A 123 -8.85 -22.01 3.54
CA ASN A 123 -9.65 -22.47 2.41
C ASN A 123 -11.09 -22.76 2.82
N LYS A 124 -11.33 -23.29 4.02
CA LYS A 124 -12.67 -23.50 4.55
C LYS A 124 -13.41 -22.17 4.73
N LEU A 125 -12.79 -21.20 5.42
CA LEU A 125 -13.34 -19.85 5.63
C LEU A 125 -13.68 -19.15 4.31
N LEU A 126 -12.71 -19.05 3.39
CA LEU A 126 -12.87 -18.34 2.12
C LEU A 126 -13.96 -18.98 1.24
N SER A 127 -14.20 -20.29 1.37
CA SER A 127 -15.24 -20.99 0.62
C SER A 127 -16.66 -20.78 1.19
N GLN A 128 -16.79 -20.19 2.38
CA GLN A 128 -18.09 -19.71 2.90
C GLN A 128 -18.50 -18.39 2.28
N MET A 129 -17.54 -17.60 1.80
CA MET A 129 -17.79 -16.28 1.24
C MET A 129 -18.40 -16.37 -0.16
N SER A 130 -19.30 -15.45 -0.48
CA SER A 130 -19.76 -15.22 -1.85
C SER A 130 -18.78 -14.31 -2.61
N VAL A 131 -18.82 -14.28 -3.96
CA VAL A 131 -18.03 -13.27 -4.71
C VAL A 131 -18.38 -11.84 -4.28
N LYS A 132 -19.64 -11.58 -3.93
CA LYS A 132 -20.08 -10.28 -3.39
C LYS A 132 -19.39 -9.94 -2.07
N ASP A 133 -19.19 -10.91 -1.19
CA ASP A 133 -18.44 -10.69 0.06
C ASP A 133 -16.97 -10.38 -0.24
N LEU A 134 -16.35 -11.10 -1.17
CA LEU A 134 -14.97 -10.82 -1.60
C LEU A 134 -14.86 -9.40 -2.17
N GLY A 135 -15.79 -8.99 -3.03
CA GLY A 135 -15.83 -7.64 -3.58
C GLY A 135 -15.95 -6.56 -2.50
N LYS A 136 -16.78 -6.78 -1.47
CA LYS A 136 -16.91 -5.84 -0.35
C LYS A 136 -15.61 -5.68 0.45
N VAL A 137 -14.90 -6.78 0.73
CA VAL A 137 -13.61 -6.75 1.44
C VAL A 137 -12.58 -5.90 0.70
N ILE A 138 -12.60 -5.95 -0.63
CA ILE A 138 -11.59 -5.36 -1.50
C ILE A 138 -11.88 -3.88 -1.81
N THR A 139 -13.15 -3.54 -2.07
CA THR A 139 -13.52 -2.23 -2.62
C THR A 139 -13.60 -1.12 -1.57
N TYR A 140 -14.06 -1.42 -0.36
CA TYR A 140 -14.42 -0.42 0.64
C TYR A 140 -13.33 -0.23 1.69
N GLY A 141 -12.13 0.11 1.23
CA GLY A 141 -10.95 0.28 2.07
C GLY A 141 -10.79 1.65 2.75
N GLY A 142 -11.60 2.64 2.37
CA GLY A 142 -11.42 4.01 2.85
C GLY A 142 -11.54 4.14 4.36
N TYR A 143 -10.40 4.24 5.03
CA TYR A 143 -10.22 4.33 6.48
C TYR A 143 -10.76 3.13 7.28
N GLN A 144 -10.88 1.97 6.65
CA GLN A 144 -11.43 0.78 7.30
C GLN A 144 -11.06 -0.52 6.57
N THR A 145 -11.28 -1.65 7.25
CA THR A 145 -11.56 -2.92 6.56
C THR A 145 -13.02 -3.35 6.75
N PHE A 146 -13.73 -3.53 5.64
CA PHE A 146 -15.18 -3.72 5.66
C PHE A 146 -15.65 -4.98 6.41
N ARG A 147 -16.77 -4.90 7.14
CA ARG A 147 -17.39 -6.03 7.86
C ARG A 147 -17.93 -7.11 6.90
N ILE A 148 -17.72 -8.39 7.22
CA ILE A 148 -18.29 -9.53 6.47
C ILE A 148 -19.03 -10.49 7.41
N PRO A 149 -20.38 -10.40 7.47
CA PRO A 149 -21.18 -11.26 8.36
C PRO A 149 -21.05 -12.76 8.10
N SER A 150 -20.89 -13.19 6.83
CA SER A 150 -20.84 -14.62 6.46
C SER A 150 -19.66 -15.39 7.05
N VAL A 151 -18.64 -14.69 7.55
CA VAL A 151 -17.47 -15.27 8.24
C VAL A 151 -17.19 -14.59 9.58
N LYS A 152 -18.18 -13.84 10.10
CA LYS A 152 -18.06 -13.01 11.32
C LYS A 152 -16.80 -12.13 11.35
N LYS A 153 -16.37 -11.63 10.18
CA LYS A 153 -15.33 -10.59 10.12
C LYS A 153 -15.92 -9.29 10.65
N VAL A 154 -15.29 -8.67 11.65
CA VAL A 154 -15.66 -7.34 12.15
C VAL A 154 -15.11 -6.22 11.25
N GLU A 155 -15.72 -5.04 11.35
CA GLU A 155 -15.15 -3.81 10.82
C GLU A 155 -13.91 -3.43 11.64
N THR A 156 -12.85 -2.93 10.98
CA THR A 156 -11.70 -2.32 11.66
C THR A 156 -11.43 -0.95 11.08
N TYR A 157 -10.72 -0.10 11.82
CA TYR A 157 -10.37 1.25 11.40
C TYR A 157 -8.88 1.40 11.15
N ASP A 158 -8.58 2.10 10.06
CA ASP A 158 -7.24 2.37 9.57
C ASP A 158 -7.13 3.88 9.33
N PHE A 159 -6.26 4.58 10.07
CA PHE A 159 -6.24 6.05 10.02
C PHE A 159 -4.83 6.63 9.84
N ASP A 160 -4.81 7.83 9.26
CA ASP A 160 -3.64 8.70 9.26
C ASP A 160 -3.25 9.14 10.67
N GLY A 161 -2.00 9.57 10.90
CA GLY A 161 -0.96 9.80 9.89
C GLY A 161 0.47 9.59 10.41
N PRO A 162 1.50 9.90 9.61
CA PRO A 162 2.89 9.65 9.98
C PRO A 162 3.33 10.36 11.26
N SER A 163 2.79 11.55 11.56
CA SER A 163 3.04 12.27 12.82
C SER A 163 2.24 11.76 14.03
N GLY A 164 1.61 10.59 13.93
CA GLY A 164 0.69 10.04 14.94
C GLY A 164 -0.74 10.00 14.42
N LEU A 165 -1.62 9.31 15.16
CA LEU A 165 -3.02 9.19 14.76
C LEU A 165 -3.71 10.56 14.76
N SER A 166 -4.34 10.94 13.67
CA SER A 166 -5.02 12.23 13.56
C SER A 166 -6.30 12.24 14.38
N SER A 167 -6.41 13.20 15.29
CA SER A 167 -7.60 13.43 16.13
C SER A 167 -8.84 13.84 15.31
N THR A 168 -8.68 14.22 14.04
CA THR A 168 -9.82 14.44 13.13
C THR A 168 -10.58 13.14 12.87
N PHE A 169 -9.88 12.01 12.82
CA PHE A 169 -10.48 10.70 12.58
C PHE A 169 -10.73 9.93 13.87
N VAL A 170 -9.82 10.09 14.82
CA VAL A 170 -9.86 9.41 16.10
C VAL A 170 -10.65 10.28 17.09
N LYS A 171 -11.76 9.77 17.63
CA LYS A 171 -12.66 10.50 18.56
C LYS A 171 -12.09 10.69 19.98
N MET A 172 -10.78 10.88 20.09
CA MET A 172 -10.07 11.22 21.30
C MET A 172 -8.87 12.10 20.95
N ASN A 173 -8.37 12.84 21.92
CA ASN A 173 -7.12 13.57 21.74
C ASN A 173 -5.96 12.58 21.60
N THR A 174 -5.13 12.80 20.58
CA THR A 174 -3.95 12.00 20.26
C THR A 174 -2.70 12.87 20.32
N THR A 175 -1.53 12.24 20.43
CA THR A 175 -0.26 12.96 20.43
C THR A 175 0.17 13.23 18.99
N MET A 176 0.41 14.50 18.68
CA MET A 176 1.08 14.90 17.45
C MET A 176 2.59 14.97 17.68
N PHE A 177 3.32 14.07 17.03
CA PHE A 177 4.77 14.00 17.06
C PHE A 177 5.40 14.93 16.02
N PRO A 178 6.68 15.30 16.19
CA PRO A 178 7.47 15.91 15.14
C PRO A 178 7.46 15.10 13.83
N GLY A 179 7.81 15.76 12.73
CA GLY A 179 8.02 15.11 11.44
C GLY A 179 9.05 13.98 11.49
N ALA A 180 9.01 13.10 10.51
CA ALA A 180 9.87 11.91 10.49
C ALA A 180 11.36 12.27 10.33
N GLU A 181 11.68 13.37 9.66
CA GLU A 181 13.01 13.97 9.52
C GLU A 181 13.59 14.38 10.88
N MET A 182 12.76 14.90 11.78
CA MET A 182 13.18 15.23 13.15
C MET A 182 13.48 13.97 13.96
N ILE A 183 12.69 12.91 13.78
CA ILE A 183 12.97 11.61 14.41
C ILE A 183 14.24 10.98 13.86
N ALA A 184 14.45 11.03 12.54
CA ALA A 184 15.68 10.55 11.91
C ALA A 184 16.91 11.30 12.40
N SER A 185 16.80 12.62 12.60
CA SER A 185 17.87 13.48 13.11
C SER A 185 18.33 13.13 14.52
N THR A 186 17.55 12.34 15.27
CA THR A 186 18.00 11.80 16.57
C THR A 186 19.02 10.67 16.46
N TRP A 187 19.09 10.00 15.30
CA TRP A 187 19.87 8.77 15.10
C TRP A 187 19.60 7.67 16.15
N ASN A 188 18.44 7.73 16.83
CA ASN A 188 18.11 6.88 17.96
C ASN A 188 16.94 5.92 17.67
N LYS A 189 17.28 4.65 17.41
CA LYS A 189 16.31 3.57 17.17
C LYS A 189 15.35 3.35 18.33
N GLN A 190 15.78 3.56 19.57
CA GLN A 190 14.93 3.38 20.75
C GLN A 190 13.86 4.48 20.84
N LEU A 191 14.19 5.72 20.46
CA LEU A 191 13.21 6.81 20.38
C LEU A 191 12.19 6.56 19.27
N ALA A 192 12.63 6.11 18.09
CA ALA A 192 11.73 5.68 17.01
C ALA A 192 10.79 4.55 17.49
N HIS A 193 11.33 3.53 18.14
CA HIS A 193 10.50 2.46 18.71
C HIS A 193 9.48 2.98 19.74
N LYS A 194 9.89 3.89 20.63
CA LYS A 194 9.01 4.48 21.64
C LYS A 194 7.88 5.29 21.00
N ARG A 195 8.18 6.09 19.96
CA ARG A 195 7.15 6.80 19.18
C ARG A 195 6.13 5.83 18.60
N GLY A 196 6.60 4.81 17.89
CA GLY A 196 5.71 3.79 17.30
C GLY A 196 4.87 3.07 18.36
N LYS A 197 5.45 2.72 19.51
CA LYS A 197 4.73 2.13 20.64
C LYS A 197 3.62 3.05 21.15
N THR A 198 3.91 4.34 21.34
CA THR A 198 2.89 5.30 21.80
C THR A 198 1.76 5.47 20.78
N VAL A 199 2.06 5.47 19.48
CA VAL A 199 1.00 5.42 18.44
C VAL A 199 0.16 4.14 18.58
N GLY A 200 0.79 3.00 18.83
CA GLY A 200 0.12 1.72 19.09
C GLY A 200 -0.80 1.76 20.32
N GLU A 201 -0.32 2.31 21.44
CA GLU A 201 -1.08 2.48 22.69
C GLU A 201 -2.32 3.35 22.46
N GLN A 202 -2.17 4.47 21.74
CA GLN A 202 -3.28 5.38 21.42
C GLN A 202 -4.27 4.73 20.44
N GLY A 203 -3.78 4.00 19.44
CA GLY A 203 -4.64 3.25 18.51
C GLY A 203 -5.49 2.22 19.24
N LYS A 204 -4.86 1.43 20.12
CA LYS A 204 -5.53 0.44 20.97
C LYS A 204 -6.59 1.08 21.88
N GLN A 205 -6.30 2.22 22.50
CA GLN A 205 -7.27 2.97 23.32
C GLN A 205 -8.47 3.45 22.48
N ALA A 206 -8.22 3.86 21.24
CA ALA A 206 -9.24 4.33 20.31
C ALA A 206 -10.00 3.22 19.55
N GLY A 207 -9.58 1.96 19.66
CA GLY A 207 -10.10 0.86 18.84
C GLY A 207 -9.67 0.92 17.36
N VAL A 208 -8.54 1.55 17.07
CA VAL A 208 -7.92 1.70 15.74
C VAL A 208 -6.72 0.77 15.67
N PHE A 209 -6.71 -0.14 14.69
CA PHE A 209 -5.67 -1.17 14.57
C PHE A 209 -4.89 -1.12 13.27
N GLY A 210 -5.26 -0.28 12.31
CA GLY A 210 -4.41 0.10 11.19
C GLY A 210 -3.89 1.52 11.34
N TRP A 211 -2.60 1.70 11.09
CA TRP A 211 -1.96 3.01 11.10
C TRP A 211 -1.37 3.29 9.72
N TYR A 212 -1.87 4.31 9.03
CA TYR A 212 -1.34 4.80 7.75
C TYR A 212 0.00 5.52 7.94
N GLY A 213 1.00 4.77 8.37
CA GLY A 213 2.36 5.18 8.62
C GLY A 213 3.19 4.00 9.14
N PRO A 214 4.52 4.19 9.26
CA PRO A 214 5.24 5.40 8.92
C PRO A 214 5.42 5.58 7.40
N ALA A 215 5.73 6.81 7.00
CA ALA A 215 6.09 7.15 5.62
C ALA A 215 7.62 7.18 5.47
N MET A 216 8.16 6.60 4.40
CA MET A 216 9.60 6.26 4.29
C MET A 216 10.15 6.29 2.87
N ASN A 217 9.56 7.12 2.01
CA ASN A 217 10.20 7.48 0.73
C ASN A 217 11.54 8.18 1.00
N ILE A 218 12.42 8.21 0.00
CA ILE A 218 13.77 8.76 0.14
C ILE A 218 13.72 10.25 -0.19
N HIS A 219 14.45 11.07 0.58
CA HIS A 219 14.66 12.48 0.24
C HIS A 219 15.57 12.58 -1.00
N ARG A 220 14.99 12.35 -2.17
CA ARG A 220 15.72 12.38 -3.45
C ARG A 220 16.21 13.79 -3.80
N SER A 221 15.46 14.80 -3.37
CA SER A 221 15.69 16.22 -3.66
C SER A 221 15.19 17.02 -2.48
N ALA A 222 15.90 18.08 -2.09
CA ALA A 222 15.48 18.99 -1.01
C ALA A 222 14.16 19.74 -1.30
N PHE A 223 13.63 19.64 -2.53
CA PHE A 223 12.35 20.20 -2.93
C PHE A 223 11.18 19.20 -2.81
N GLY A 224 11.39 18.05 -2.15
CA GLY A 224 10.34 17.07 -1.89
C GLY A 224 9.27 17.65 -0.98
N GLY A 225 8.07 17.91 -1.53
CA GLY A 225 6.96 18.54 -0.77
C GLY A 225 6.43 17.73 0.41
N ARG A 226 6.88 16.48 0.59
CA ARG A 226 6.52 15.58 1.70
C ARG A 226 7.73 15.05 2.46
N ASP A 227 8.91 15.66 2.29
CA ASP A 227 10.11 15.24 3.02
C ASP A 227 9.94 15.39 4.54
N PHE A 228 9.08 16.30 5.01
CA PHE A 228 8.74 16.46 6.43
C PHE A 228 8.04 15.22 7.06
N GLU A 229 7.56 14.27 6.26
CA GLU A 229 6.98 13.03 6.77
C GLU A 229 7.80 11.79 6.37
N TYR A 230 8.95 12.00 5.72
CA TYR A 230 9.92 10.98 5.38
C TYR A 230 11.18 11.14 6.25
N TYR A 231 12.01 10.10 6.33
CA TYR A 231 13.10 10.06 7.30
C TYR A 231 14.40 10.70 6.79
N SER A 232 14.89 10.28 5.62
CA SER A 232 16.24 10.64 5.17
C SER A 232 16.46 10.37 3.68
N GLU A 233 17.53 10.97 3.14
CA GLU A 233 18.15 10.56 1.88
C GLU A 233 18.88 9.22 1.98
N ASP A 234 19.31 8.80 3.18
CA ASP A 234 19.98 7.52 3.39
C ASP A 234 18.95 6.39 3.63
N PRO A 235 18.99 5.33 2.81
CA PRO A 235 18.03 4.23 2.92
C PRO A 235 18.19 3.40 4.21
N THR A 236 19.39 3.35 4.78
CA THR A 236 19.67 2.55 5.98
C THR A 236 19.15 3.26 7.22
N LEU A 237 19.31 4.58 7.32
CA LEU A 237 18.74 5.40 8.37
C LEU A 237 17.20 5.35 8.29
N SER A 238 16.64 5.59 7.11
CA SER A 238 15.20 5.50 6.86
C SER A 238 14.63 4.14 7.24
N GLY A 239 15.29 3.05 6.82
CA GLY A 239 14.88 1.69 7.15
C GLY A 239 14.96 1.37 8.65
N ASN A 240 16.01 1.82 9.34
CA ASN A 240 16.14 1.64 10.78
C ASN A 240 15.03 2.36 11.55
N MET A 241 14.73 3.61 11.21
CA MET A 241 13.68 4.37 11.89
C MET A 241 12.29 3.76 11.64
N ALA A 242 11.97 3.50 10.37
CA ALA A 242 10.71 2.88 9.98
C ALA A 242 10.50 1.51 10.65
N ALA A 243 11.51 0.63 10.61
CA ALA A 243 11.41 -0.70 11.22
C ALA A 243 11.14 -0.64 12.73
N ASN A 244 11.78 0.29 13.45
CA ASN A 244 11.57 0.45 14.89
C ASN A 244 10.20 1.04 15.22
N GLU A 245 9.72 2.05 14.48
CA GLU A 245 8.36 2.58 14.66
C GLU A 245 7.29 1.50 14.40
N ILE A 246 7.46 0.72 13.33
CA ILE A 246 6.56 -0.38 13.00
C ILE A 246 6.57 -1.46 14.10
N ALA A 247 7.75 -1.85 14.58
CA ALA A 247 7.88 -2.83 15.65
C ALA A 247 7.20 -2.34 16.94
N GLY A 248 7.36 -1.05 17.26
CA GLY A 248 6.70 -0.40 18.40
C GLY A 248 5.18 -0.47 18.29
N ALA A 249 4.60 -0.03 17.17
CA ALA A 249 3.14 -0.07 16.96
C ALA A 249 2.60 -1.51 17.00
N LYS A 250 3.33 -2.44 16.37
CA LYS A 250 2.99 -3.86 16.34
C LYS A 250 2.97 -4.50 17.73
N SER A 251 3.83 -4.05 18.65
CA SER A 251 3.85 -4.56 20.03
C SER A 251 2.53 -4.32 20.77
N GLU A 252 1.75 -3.34 20.34
CA GLU A 252 0.42 -3.02 20.88
C GLU A 252 -0.74 -3.58 20.02
N GLY A 253 -0.42 -4.40 19.02
CA GLY A 253 -1.39 -5.03 18.12
C GLY A 253 -1.87 -4.15 16.96
N VAL A 254 -1.24 -3.00 16.72
CA VAL A 254 -1.54 -2.13 15.57
C VAL A 254 -0.66 -2.53 14.40
N TYR A 255 -1.24 -2.80 13.22
CA TYR A 255 -0.49 -2.99 12.00
C TYR A 255 -0.22 -1.65 11.30
N SER A 256 1.03 -1.46 10.92
CA SER A 256 1.49 -0.30 10.17
C SER A 256 1.43 -0.53 8.66
N TYR A 257 1.12 0.53 7.93
CA TYR A 257 1.24 0.61 6.47
C TYR A 257 2.55 1.30 6.12
N MET A 258 3.53 0.52 5.67
CA MET A 258 4.74 1.14 5.09
C MET A 258 4.34 1.90 3.81
N LYS A 259 4.62 3.21 3.75
CA LYS A 259 4.15 4.07 2.65
C LYS A 259 5.19 5.09 2.16
N HIS A 260 5.10 5.59 0.94
CA HIS A 260 4.27 5.11 -0.17
C HIS A 260 5.10 4.15 -1.01
N PHE A 261 4.63 2.91 -1.15
CA PHE A 261 5.36 1.82 -1.77
C PHE A 261 5.14 1.81 -3.30
N ALA A 262 6.03 2.31 -4.14
CA ALA A 262 7.36 2.87 -3.83
C ALA A 262 7.63 4.12 -4.68
N MET A 263 8.80 4.74 -4.49
CA MET A 263 9.31 5.79 -5.38
C MET A 263 8.29 6.93 -5.61
N ASN A 264 7.73 7.48 -4.53
CA ASN A 264 6.91 8.70 -4.58
C ASN A 264 7.75 9.87 -4.05
N ASN A 265 8.76 10.25 -4.82
CA ASN A 265 9.78 11.20 -4.36
C ASN A 265 9.52 12.63 -4.85
N GLN A 266 8.38 12.87 -5.51
CA GLN A 266 7.95 14.18 -6.00
C GLN A 266 6.42 14.30 -5.92
N GLU A 267 5.97 15.49 -5.54
CA GLU A 267 4.54 15.77 -5.40
C GLU A 267 3.88 16.25 -6.69
N THR A 268 4.60 17.03 -7.49
CA THR A 268 4.14 17.49 -8.80
C THR A 268 3.75 16.30 -9.67
N ASN A 269 2.53 16.33 -10.20
CA ASN A 269 1.99 15.29 -11.09
C ASN A 269 1.89 13.88 -10.49
N ARG A 270 1.99 13.69 -9.17
CA ARG A 270 1.87 12.36 -8.54
C ARG A 270 0.55 11.65 -8.92
N LEU A 271 -0.55 12.40 -9.06
CA LEU A 271 -1.86 11.89 -9.50
C LEU A 271 -2.06 11.86 -11.03
N ALA A 272 -1.11 12.40 -11.79
CA ALA A 272 -1.19 12.57 -13.24
C ALA A 272 -0.20 11.66 -14.01
N GLY A 273 0.28 10.59 -13.36
CA GLY A 273 1.18 9.61 -13.99
C GLY A 273 2.66 9.97 -13.86
N LEU A 274 3.12 10.33 -12.65
CA LEU A 274 4.54 10.50 -12.33
C LEU A 274 5.31 9.19 -12.59
N MET A 275 6.14 9.17 -13.64
CA MET A 275 6.98 8.03 -14.03
C MET A 275 8.43 8.23 -13.59
N GLU A 276 8.88 7.42 -12.64
CA GLU A 276 10.26 7.45 -12.15
C GLU A 276 11.10 6.37 -12.85
N TRP A 277 12.24 6.78 -13.42
CA TRP A 277 13.14 5.91 -14.18
C TRP A 277 14.46 5.75 -13.46
N ASP A 278 14.83 4.53 -13.10
CA ASP A 278 16.10 4.26 -12.44
C ASP A 278 16.61 2.84 -12.76
N THR A 279 17.87 2.61 -12.45
CA THR A 279 18.49 1.29 -12.58
C THR A 279 17.95 0.34 -11.52
N GLU A 280 17.96 -0.96 -11.81
CA GLU A 280 17.67 -2.01 -10.83
C GLU A 280 18.44 -1.79 -9.53
N GLN A 281 19.72 -1.45 -9.63
CA GLN A 281 20.59 -1.25 -8.47
C GLN A 281 20.04 -0.14 -7.57
N SER A 282 19.79 1.05 -8.11
CA SER A 282 19.26 2.17 -7.32
C SER A 282 17.89 1.85 -6.73
N ILE A 283 17.00 1.22 -7.51
CA ILE A 283 15.67 0.79 -7.04
C ILE A 283 15.83 -0.10 -5.81
N ARG A 284 16.71 -1.10 -5.88
CA ARG A 284 16.95 -2.09 -4.81
C ARG A 284 17.67 -1.51 -3.59
N GLU A 285 18.77 -0.81 -3.83
CA GLU A 285 19.73 -0.40 -2.80
C GLU A 285 19.32 0.92 -2.12
N THR A 286 18.54 1.76 -2.82
CA THR A 286 18.09 3.06 -2.31
C THR A 286 16.59 3.03 -2.01
N TYR A 287 15.73 3.04 -3.02
CA TYR A 287 14.31 3.35 -2.82
C TYR A 287 13.50 2.24 -2.16
N LEU A 288 13.87 0.97 -2.38
CA LEU A 288 13.18 -0.18 -1.79
C LEU A 288 13.80 -0.63 -0.46
N LYS A 289 14.98 -0.13 -0.12
CA LYS A 289 15.76 -0.66 1.02
C LYS A 289 15.09 -0.38 2.37
N SER A 290 14.49 0.80 2.54
CA SER A 290 13.73 1.14 3.75
C SER A 290 12.51 0.22 3.92
N PHE A 291 11.79 -0.05 2.84
CA PHE A 291 10.63 -0.97 2.82
C PHE A 291 11.03 -2.44 3.05
N GLU A 292 12.20 -2.87 2.53
CA GLU A 292 12.76 -4.19 2.82
C GLU A 292 12.99 -4.37 4.32
N MET A 293 13.60 -3.37 4.98
CA MET A 293 13.86 -3.38 6.42
C MET A 293 12.56 -3.29 7.23
N ALA A 294 11.62 -2.44 6.82
CA ALA A 294 10.27 -2.38 7.42
C ALA A 294 9.56 -3.75 7.37
N THR A 295 9.70 -4.48 6.27
CA THR A 295 9.14 -5.82 6.10
C THR A 295 9.85 -6.86 6.98
N LYS A 296 11.17 -6.93 6.90
CA LYS A 296 11.96 -8.02 7.50
C LYS A 296 12.26 -7.81 8.97
N ASP A 297 12.56 -6.57 9.35
CA ASP A 297 13.05 -6.23 10.68
C ASP A 297 11.94 -5.61 11.54
N GLY A 298 11.10 -4.75 10.95
CA GLY A 298 9.96 -4.13 11.65
C GLY A 298 8.73 -5.03 11.71
N GLY A 299 8.56 -5.91 10.72
CA GLY A 299 7.43 -6.82 10.62
C GLY A 299 6.13 -6.12 10.22
N ALA A 300 6.19 -5.19 9.27
CA ALA A 300 5.05 -4.47 8.69
C ALA A 300 3.89 -5.42 8.35
N GLY A 301 2.67 -5.04 8.75
CA GLY A 301 1.46 -5.81 8.50
C GLY A 301 0.70 -5.38 7.24
N ALA A 302 0.96 -4.18 6.74
CA ALA A 302 0.36 -3.66 5.53
C ALA A 302 1.36 -2.79 4.74
N ALA A 303 1.06 -2.55 3.46
CA ALA A 303 1.78 -1.63 2.60
C ALA A 303 0.78 -0.73 1.88
N MET A 304 1.06 0.56 1.78
CA MET A 304 0.24 1.47 0.96
C MET A 304 0.99 1.81 -0.31
N THR A 305 0.48 1.39 -1.47
CA THR A 305 1.17 1.54 -2.74
C THR A 305 1.07 2.96 -3.28
N ALA A 306 2.16 3.48 -3.83
CA ALA A 306 2.22 4.86 -4.32
C ALA A 306 1.35 5.13 -5.55
N PHE A 307 1.03 6.41 -5.77
CA PHE A 307 0.46 6.91 -7.02
C PHE A 307 1.47 6.87 -8.19
N SER A 308 2.76 6.96 -7.88
CA SER A 308 3.83 6.98 -8.86
C SER A 308 4.01 5.64 -9.58
N PHE A 309 4.85 5.69 -10.61
CA PHE A 309 5.18 4.56 -11.46
C PHE A 309 6.66 4.25 -11.36
N ILE A 310 6.99 2.96 -11.36
CA ILE A 310 8.34 2.47 -11.63
C ILE A 310 8.42 2.26 -13.13
N GLY A 311 9.21 3.09 -13.81
CA GLY A 311 9.18 3.23 -15.26
C GLY A 311 7.77 3.57 -15.74
N ASN A 312 7.22 2.74 -16.63
CA ASN A 312 5.88 2.90 -17.16
C ASN A 312 4.80 2.06 -16.44
N ARG A 313 5.10 1.50 -15.25
CA ARG A 313 4.16 0.66 -14.50
C ARG A 313 3.76 1.27 -13.17
N TRP A 314 2.46 1.44 -12.95
CA TRP A 314 1.92 2.00 -11.71
C TRP A 314 2.23 1.08 -10.52
N CYS A 315 2.74 1.64 -9.42
CA CYS A 315 3.13 0.86 -8.24
C CYS A 315 2.00 -0.04 -7.70
N GLY A 316 0.76 0.45 -7.67
CA GLY A 316 -0.40 -0.33 -7.21
C GLY A 316 -0.86 -1.45 -8.13
N ALA A 317 -0.29 -1.57 -9.34
CA ALA A 317 -0.53 -2.66 -10.27
C ALA A 317 0.77 -3.26 -10.84
N ASN A 318 1.85 -3.20 -10.07
CA ASN A 318 3.17 -3.68 -10.48
C ASN A 318 3.47 -5.07 -9.89
N LYS A 319 3.41 -6.11 -10.72
CA LYS A 319 3.64 -7.51 -10.29
C LYS A 319 5.05 -7.71 -9.74
N GLU A 320 6.05 -7.15 -10.40
CA GLU A 320 7.46 -7.26 -10.03
C GLU A 320 7.69 -6.68 -8.63
N LEU A 321 7.09 -5.52 -8.35
CA LEU A 321 7.15 -4.87 -7.04
C LEU A 321 6.41 -5.69 -5.96
N LEU A 322 5.12 -5.97 -6.18
CA LEU A 322 4.23 -6.47 -5.13
C LEU A 322 4.33 -7.99 -4.92
N GLN A 323 4.47 -8.76 -5.99
CA GLN A 323 4.47 -10.22 -5.92
C GLN A 323 5.88 -10.80 -5.92
N ASP A 324 6.75 -10.35 -6.83
CA ASP A 324 8.07 -10.96 -6.97
C ASP A 324 9.01 -10.48 -5.85
N VAL A 325 9.17 -9.17 -5.68
CA VAL A 325 10.03 -8.60 -4.65
C VAL A 325 9.41 -8.66 -3.26
N MET A 326 8.32 -7.94 -3.00
CA MET A 326 7.77 -7.80 -1.64
C MET A 326 7.32 -9.14 -1.04
N ARG A 327 6.50 -9.91 -1.76
CA ARG A 327 5.95 -11.19 -1.25
C ARG A 327 6.85 -12.39 -1.51
N GLY A 328 7.54 -12.40 -2.65
CA GLY A 328 8.36 -13.52 -3.12
C GLY A 328 9.75 -13.52 -2.49
N GLU A 329 10.53 -12.46 -2.68
CA GLU A 329 11.88 -12.33 -2.16
C GLU A 329 11.89 -12.00 -0.67
N TRP A 330 11.17 -10.96 -0.23
CA TRP A 330 11.22 -10.53 1.18
C TRP A 330 10.33 -11.37 2.09
N GLY A 331 9.30 -12.01 1.53
CA GLY A 331 8.40 -12.87 2.29
C GLY A 331 7.29 -12.13 3.02
N PHE A 332 6.91 -10.94 2.58
CA PHE A 332 5.80 -10.18 3.18
C PHE A 332 4.51 -11.02 3.27
N ARG A 333 3.89 -11.02 4.45
CA ARG A 333 2.60 -11.68 4.76
C ARG A 333 1.69 -10.68 5.46
N GLY A 334 1.12 -9.82 4.64
CA GLY A 334 0.12 -8.83 5.00
C GLY A 334 -0.72 -8.49 3.77
N PHE A 335 -1.36 -7.33 3.76
CA PHE A 335 -2.04 -6.82 2.56
C PHE A 335 -1.43 -5.53 2.02
N ALA A 336 -1.52 -5.34 0.72
CA ALA A 336 -1.26 -4.09 0.05
C ALA A 336 -2.57 -3.36 -0.22
N GLU A 337 -2.60 -2.09 0.14
CA GLU A 337 -3.69 -1.16 -0.12
C GLU A 337 -3.22 -0.08 -1.10
N THR A 338 -4.10 0.39 -1.98
CA THR A 338 -3.76 1.54 -2.83
C THR A 338 -3.59 2.81 -1.99
N ASP A 339 -2.81 3.79 -2.43
CA ASP A 339 -3.07 5.17 -2.00
C ASP A 339 -4.53 5.57 -2.38
N TYR A 340 -5.02 6.72 -1.90
CA TYR A 340 -6.42 7.12 -2.01
C TYR A 340 -6.95 6.95 -3.44
N PHE A 341 -7.93 6.06 -3.62
CA PHE A 341 -8.29 5.57 -4.93
C PHE A 341 -8.98 6.66 -5.78
N VAL A 342 -8.28 7.14 -6.81
CA VAL A 342 -8.78 8.16 -7.74
C VAL A 342 -9.42 7.49 -8.95
N ALA A 343 -10.76 7.43 -8.95
CA ALA A 343 -11.55 6.94 -10.07
C ALA A 343 -11.31 7.79 -11.34
N LYS A 344 -11.35 7.14 -12.52
CA LYS A 344 -11.06 7.75 -13.84
C LYS A 344 -9.64 8.31 -14.03
N GLY A 345 -8.73 8.03 -13.09
CA GLY A 345 -7.31 8.33 -13.20
C GLY A 345 -6.50 7.15 -13.75
N VAL A 346 -5.24 7.10 -13.34
CA VAL A 346 -4.28 6.04 -13.71
C VAL A 346 -4.47 4.73 -12.94
N MET A 347 -5.34 4.72 -11.93
CA MET A 347 -5.57 3.57 -11.04
C MET A 347 -6.70 2.69 -11.59
N ASN A 348 -6.47 1.38 -11.65
CA ASN A 348 -7.45 0.40 -12.10
C ASN A 348 -7.54 -0.77 -11.10
N ALA A 349 -8.75 -1.05 -10.62
CA ALA A 349 -9.00 -2.04 -9.57
C ALA A 349 -8.71 -3.49 -10.04
N ASP A 350 -9.05 -3.85 -11.28
CA ASP A 350 -8.78 -5.17 -11.84
C ASP A 350 -7.27 -5.42 -11.99
N ALA A 351 -6.55 -4.42 -12.49
CA ALA A 351 -5.09 -4.44 -12.61
C ALA A 351 -4.41 -4.54 -11.25
N ALA A 352 -4.89 -3.78 -10.26
CA ALA A 352 -4.38 -3.81 -8.89
C ALA A 352 -4.47 -5.22 -8.30
N ILE A 353 -5.67 -5.82 -8.36
CA ILE A 353 -5.95 -7.15 -7.79
C ILE A 353 -5.23 -8.26 -8.51
N ALA A 354 -5.13 -8.20 -9.84
CA ALA A 354 -4.37 -9.18 -10.62
C ALA A 354 -2.87 -9.15 -10.29
N ASN A 355 -2.34 -7.98 -9.91
CA ASN A 355 -0.91 -7.77 -9.70
C ASN A 355 -0.48 -7.73 -8.23
N GLY A 356 -1.38 -8.01 -7.28
CA GLY A 356 -1.03 -8.27 -5.88
C GLY A 356 -1.24 -7.10 -4.92
N ASN A 357 -1.93 -6.05 -5.35
CA ASN A 357 -2.57 -5.10 -4.45
C ASN A 357 -3.94 -5.65 -4.05
N ASP A 358 -4.27 -5.64 -2.77
CA ASP A 358 -5.37 -6.42 -2.23
C ASP A 358 -6.61 -5.57 -1.93
N LEU A 359 -6.44 -4.29 -1.63
CA LEU A 359 -7.52 -3.42 -1.15
C LEU A 359 -7.43 -2.03 -1.79
N MET A 360 -8.58 -1.47 -2.13
CA MET A 360 -8.69 -0.14 -2.71
C MET A 360 -9.12 0.84 -1.62
N LEU A 361 -8.27 1.83 -1.34
CA LEU A 361 -8.57 2.88 -0.37
C LEU A 361 -9.63 3.81 -0.94
N SER A 362 -10.88 3.36 -0.91
CA SER A 362 -12.04 4.07 -1.42
C SER A 362 -13.14 4.11 -0.36
N THR A 363 -13.56 5.32 0.00
CA THR A 363 -14.64 5.54 0.97
C THR A 363 -16.00 5.08 0.43
N THR A 364 -16.28 5.39 -0.84
CA THR A 364 -17.60 5.16 -1.45
C THR A 364 -17.64 3.93 -2.37
N GLY A 365 -16.47 3.36 -2.68
CA GLY A 365 -16.32 2.30 -3.67
C GLY A 365 -16.56 2.74 -5.12
N VAL A 366 -16.89 4.02 -5.35
CA VAL A 366 -17.17 4.55 -6.69
C VAL A 366 -15.91 4.43 -7.55
N GLY A 367 -16.02 3.70 -8.66
CA GLY A 367 -14.91 3.43 -9.59
C GLY A 367 -13.86 2.43 -9.09
N ALA A 368 -13.96 1.94 -7.85
CA ALA A 368 -13.00 1.01 -7.24
C ALA A 368 -13.45 -0.47 -7.29
N ASN A 369 -14.61 -0.75 -7.88
CA ASN A 369 -15.12 -2.11 -7.99
C ASN A 369 -14.32 -2.94 -9.00
N VAL A 370 -13.90 -4.11 -8.54
CA VAL A 370 -13.36 -5.18 -9.38
C VAL A 370 -14.45 -5.74 -10.28
N GLN A 371 -14.18 -5.80 -11.58
CA GLN A 371 -15.09 -6.29 -12.62
C GLN A 371 -14.96 -7.82 -12.79
N TYR A 372 -15.70 -8.39 -13.75
CA TYR A 372 -15.58 -9.80 -14.16
C TYR A 372 -15.73 -10.83 -13.03
N GLN A 373 -16.64 -10.58 -12.09
CA GLN A 373 -16.88 -11.42 -10.91
C GLN A 373 -17.46 -12.83 -11.22
N ASN A 374 -17.80 -13.10 -12.48
CA ASN A 374 -18.17 -14.42 -13.00
C ASN A 374 -16.97 -15.19 -13.60
N ASN A 375 -15.79 -14.59 -13.65
CA ASN A 375 -14.59 -15.21 -14.21
C ASN A 375 -13.81 -15.96 -13.12
N PRO A 376 -13.50 -17.27 -13.29
CA PRO A 376 -12.83 -18.07 -12.28
C PRO A 376 -11.42 -17.57 -11.93
N THR A 377 -10.70 -16.97 -12.89
CA THR A 377 -9.38 -16.37 -12.67
C THR A 377 -9.49 -15.13 -11.80
N GLN A 378 -10.44 -14.24 -12.11
CA GLN A 378 -10.67 -13.02 -11.33
C GLN A 378 -11.06 -13.33 -9.89
N VAL A 379 -11.97 -14.29 -9.69
CA VAL A 379 -12.41 -14.70 -8.35
C VAL A 379 -11.26 -15.29 -7.51
N ARG A 380 -10.26 -15.93 -8.14
CA ARG A 380 -9.05 -16.36 -7.42
C ARG A 380 -8.18 -15.20 -6.95
N TYR A 381 -8.00 -14.17 -7.77
CA TYR A 381 -7.30 -12.96 -7.35
C TYR A 381 -8.03 -12.28 -6.17
N MET A 382 -9.35 -12.15 -6.28
CA MET A 382 -10.19 -11.62 -5.19
C MET A 382 -10.08 -12.46 -3.90
N ARG A 383 -10.06 -13.79 -4.00
CA ARG A 383 -9.85 -14.68 -2.84
C ARG A 383 -8.48 -14.49 -2.19
N LYS A 384 -7.43 -14.35 -2.99
CA LYS A 384 -6.06 -14.10 -2.49
C LYS A 384 -6.00 -12.76 -1.75
N ALA A 385 -6.60 -11.72 -2.32
CA ALA A 385 -6.71 -10.41 -1.69
C ALA A 385 -7.46 -10.46 -0.35
N ALA A 386 -8.64 -11.09 -0.35
CA ALA A 386 -9.44 -11.26 0.86
C ALA A 386 -8.69 -12.05 1.95
N HIS A 387 -7.92 -13.07 1.57
CA HIS A 387 -7.06 -13.83 2.49
C HIS A 387 -5.99 -12.93 3.12
N ASN A 388 -5.24 -12.16 2.34
CA ASN A 388 -4.22 -11.24 2.84
C ASN A 388 -4.77 -10.23 3.86
N ILE A 389 -5.93 -9.63 3.54
CA ILE A 389 -6.60 -8.65 4.40
C ILE A 389 -7.04 -9.31 5.70
N MET A 390 -7.74 -10.45 5.61
CA MET A 390 -8.26 -11.16 6.78
C MET A 390 -7.15 -11.73 7.66
N TYR A 391 -6.05 -12.23 7.08
CA TYR A 391 -4.87 -12.70 7.81
C TYR A 391 -4.24 -11.58 8.66
N THR A 392 -4.17 -10.37 8.11
CA THR A 392 -3.62 -9.22 8.82
C THR A 392 -4.55 -8.78 9.95
N VAL A 393 -5.84 -8.60 9.60
CA VAL A 393 -6.87 -8.13 10.54
C VAL A 393 -7.06 -9.08 11.71
N VAL A 394 -7.15 -10.40 11.47
CA VAL A 394 -7.37 -11.38 12.55
C VAL A 394 -6.21 -11.46 13.53
N ASN A 395 -4.99 -11.14 13.08
CA ASN A 395 -3.80 -11.15 13.93
C ASN A 395 -3.53 -9.81 14.62
N SER A 396 -4.30 -8.77 14.31
CA SER A 396 -4.24 -7.47 14.97
C SER A 396 -4.89 -7.46 16.37
N GLY A 397 -4.79 -6.34 17.08
CA GLY A 397 -5.44 -6.13 18.37
C GLY A 397 -6.97 -6.10 18.31
N ALA A 398 -7.57 -5.96 17.12
CA ALA A 398 -9.03 -6.01 16.92
C ALA A 398 -9.65 -7.36 17.32
N TYR A 399 -8.86 -8.44 17.25
CA TYR A 399 -9.27 -9.80 17.59
C TYR A 399 -8.70 -10.28 18.94
N SER A 400 -8.21 -9.37 19.77
CA SER A 400 -7.80 -9.69 21.15
C SER A 400 -9.02 -9.90 22.06
N LYS A 401 -8.86 -10.70 23.14
CA LYS A 401 -9.94 -11.13 24.06
C LYS A 401 -10.74 -9.98 24.74
N GLY A 402 -10.29 -8.73 24.66
CA GLY A 402 -11.02 -7.55 25.18
C GLY A 402 -11.64 -6.63 24.12
N ASN A 403 -11.14 -6.67 22.88
CA ASN A 403 -11.56 -5.77 21.81
C ASN A 403 -12.52 -6.43 20.82
N TYR A 404 -12.48 -7.76 20.72
CA TYR A 404 -13.35 -8.50 19.83
C TYR A 404 -14.80 -8.50 20.35
N LYS A 405 -15.62 -7.58 19.83
CA LYS A 405 -17.06 -7.51 20.14
C LYS A 405 -17.87 -8.04 18.95
N HIS A 406 -18.57 -9.14 19.16
CA HIS A 406 -19.49 -9.68 18.16
C HIS A 406 -20.51 -8.63 17.73
N GLY A 407 -20.72 -8.47 16.42
CA GLY A 407 -21.90 -7.79 15.90
C GLY A 407 -21.86 -6.26 15.85
N GLN A 408 -20.76 -5.58 16.21
CA GLN A 408 -20.69 -4.12 16.01
C GLN A 408 -20.53 -3.78 14.52
N SER A 409 -21.51 -3.05 14.01
CA SER A 409 -21.44 -2.28 12.76
C SER A 409 -21.67 -0.86 13.21
N THR A 410 -20.66 -0.01 13.11
CA THR A 410 -20.83 1.40 13.41
C THR A 410 -20.20 2.17 12.27
N LEU A 411 -20.97 2.32 11.18
CA LEU A 411 -20.69 3.32 10.14
C LEU A 411 -20.14 4.58 10.82
N LEU A 412 -18.93 4.97 10.43
CA LEU A 412 -18.26 6.14 10.99
C LEU A 412 -19.16 7.36 10.81
N PRO A 413 -19.17 8.35 11.73
CA PRO A 413 -20.03 9.52 11.59
C PRO A 413 -19.88 10.22 10.24
N TYR A 414 -18.65 10.31 9.71
CA TYR A 414 -18.44 10.90 8.39
C TYR A 414 -19.08 10.06 7.28
N GLN A 415 -19.07 8.73 7.36
CA GLN A 415 -19.76 7.86 6.40
C GLN A 415 -21.28 8.04 6.49
N ARG A 416 -21.83 8.19 7.71
CA ARG A 416 -23.24 8.54 7.91
C ARG A 416 -23.55 9.89 7.28
N SER A 417 -22.73 10.91 7.56
CA SER A 417 -22.88 12.25 6.98
C SER A 417 -22.80 12.21 5.45
N PHE A 418 -21.81 11.53 4.86
CA PHE A 418 -21.69 11.38 3.41
C PHE A 418 -22.90 10.66 2.79
N ILE A 419 -23.33 9.53 3.37
CA ILE A 419 -24.54 8.82 2.91
C ILE A 419 -25.75 9.74 3.00
N THR A 420 -25.92 10.48 4.11
CA THR A 420 -26.98 11.46 4.29
C THR A 420 -26.93 12.56 3.23
N TYR A 421 -25.76 13.15 2.96
CA TYR A 421 -25.60 14.17 1.91
C TYR A 421 -25.94 13.63 0.52
N PHE A 422 -25.50 12.42 0.18
CA PHE A 422 -25.84 11.79 -1.10
C PHE A 422 -27.33 11.52 -1.22
N VAL A 423 -27.96 10.98 -0.17
CA VAL A 423 -29.42 10.73 -0.16
C VAL A 423 -30.19 12.05 -0.31
N ILE A 424 -29.81 13.10 0.43
CA ILE A 424 -30.40 14.44 0.31
C ILE A 424 -30.25 14.96 -1.13
N ALA A 425 -29.05 14.87 -1.70
CA ALA A 425 -28.80 15.32 -3.07
C ALA A 425 -29.68 14.57 -4.09
N TYR A 426 -29.81 13.25 -3.97
CA TYR A 426 -30.68 12.45 -4.84
C TYR A 426 -32.16 12.81 -4.69
N VAL A 427 -32.64 13.02 -3.46
CA VAL A 427 -34.02 13.46 -3.20
C VAL A 427 -34.28 14.83 -3.82
N VAL A 428 -33.37 15.79 -3.62
CA VAL A 428 -33.48 17.13 -4.21
C VAL A 428 -33.51 17.07 -5.73
N ILE A 429 -32.61 16.29 -6.36
CA ILE A 429 -32.60 16.10 -7.81
C ILE A 429 -33.92 15.47 -8.28
N GLY A 430 -34.43 14.46 -7.59
CA GLY A 430 -35.72 13.83 -7.91
C GLY A 430 -36.89 14.80 -7.82
N LEU A 431 -36.92 15.66 -6.78
CA LEU A 431 -37.94 16.70 -6.63
C LEU A 431 -37.86 17.76 -7.74
N ILE A 432 -36.65 18.18 -8.13
CA ILE A 432 -36.45 19.10 -9.25
C ILE A 432 -36.95 18.48 -10.56
N GLN A 433 -36.67 17.19 -10.80
CA GLN A 433 -37.16 16.47 -11.98
C GLN A 433 -38.70 16.36 -12.00
N LEU A 434 -39.31 16.03 -10.86
CA LEU A 434 -40.77 15.98 -10.73
C LEU A 434 -41.40 17.36 -10.95
N LEU A 435 -40.81 18.42 -10.40
CA LEU A 435 -41.25 19.79 -10.63
C LEU A 435 -41.13 20.18 -12.10
N ALA A 436 -40.02 19.85 -12.76
CA ALA A 436 -39.83 20.09 -14.19
C ALA A 436 -40.87 19.35 -15.04
N ILE A 437 -41.16 18.08 -14.73
CA ILE A 437 -42.21 17.29 -15.40
C ILE A 437 -43.59 17.92 -15.17
N PHE A 438 -43.89 18.35 -13.93
CA PHE A 438 -45.15 19.01 -13.59
C PHE A 438 -45.31 20.33 -14.35
N LEU A 439 -44.29 21.18 -14.36
CA LEU A 439 -44.29 22.45 -15.09
C LEU A 439 -44.40 22.23 -16.61
N TYR A 440 -43.71 21.23 -17.15
CA TYR A 440 -43.81 20.83 -18.56
C TYR A 440 -45.23 20.37 -18.91
N ARG A 441 -45.82 19.46 -18.11
CA ARG A 441 -47.22 19.01 -18.30
C ARG A 441 -48.21 20.16 -18.21
N ARG A 442 -48.05 21.06 -17.24
CA ARG A 442 -48.91 22.24 -17.09
C ARG A 442 -48.83 23.19 -18.29
N LYS A 443 -47.65 23.33 -18.90
CA LYS A 443 -47.41 24.26 -20.02
C LYS A 443 -47.77 23.67 -21.38
N TYR A 444 -47.59 22.36 -21.58
CA TYR A 444 -47.64 21.75 -22.92
C TYR A 444 -48.66 20.62 -23.09
N VAL A 445 -49.24 20.08 -22.00
CA VAL A 445 -50.21 18.97 -22.06
C VAL A 445 -51.64 19.46 -21.81
N LYS A 446 -51.85 20.72 -21.44
CA LYS A 446 -53.18 21.32 -21.20
C LYS A 446 -53.90 21.88 -22.45
N ASN A 447 -53.47 21.54 -23.66
CA ASN A 447 -54.12 21.92 -24.92
C ASN A 447 -54.48 20.69 -25.78
N ASN A 448 -55.18 19.71 -25.21
CA ASN A 448 -56.01 18.76 -25.97
C ASN A 448 -57.31 18.53 -25.21
#